data_AF-A0A661DB30-F1
#
_entry.id   AF-A0A661DB30-F1
#
_cell.length_a   1.000
_cell.length_b   1.000
_cell.length_c   1.000
_cell.angle_alpha   90.00
_cell.angle_beta   90.00
_cell.angle_gamma   90.00
#
_symmetry.space_group_name_H-M   'P 1'
#
loop_
_entity.id
_entity.type
_entity.pdbx_description
1 polymer ?
#
loop_
_entity_poly.entity_id
_entity_poly.type
_entity_poly.pdbx_seq_one_letter_code
_entity_poly.pdbx_strand_id
1 'polypeptide(L)' 'MKNPEHCDHGNSAPYDVLKNLHYSQAGAGRHKCTICAYKEGYQAGIAEGIRRAKEALARLKNK' A
#
# COMPACT_ATOMS: atom_id res chain seq x y z
N MET A 1 -14.09 -2.92 15.22
CA MET A 1 -12.87 -2.79 14.39
C MET A 1 -11.72 -2.49 15.33
N LYS A 2 -10.59 -3.18 15.19
CA LYS A 2 -9.41 -2.92 16.04
C LYS A 2 -8.70 -1.64 15.61
N ASN A 3 -8.02 -0.98 16.55
CA ASN A 3 -7.22 0.21 16.25
C ASN A 3 -6.08 -0.13 15.28
N PRO A 4 -5.66 0.81 14.41
CA PRO A 4 -4.48 0.62 13.57
C PRO A 4 -3.22 0.47 14.42
N GLU A 5 -2.29 -0.34 13.93
CA GLU A 5 -0.95 -0.51 14.50
C GLU A 5 -0.04 0.62 14.03
N HIS A 6 0.85 1.06 14.91
CA HIS A 6 1.76 2.18 14.67
C HIS A 6 3.22 1.72 14.75
N CYS A 7 4.10 2.34 13.97
CA CYS A 7 5.55 2.14 14.11
C CYS A 7 6.25 3.41 14.57
N ASP A 8 7.48 3.27 15.09
CA ASP A 8 8.31 4.39 15.56
C ASP A 8 8.67 5.38 14.45
N HIS A 9 8.49 5.01 13.18
CA HIS A 9 8.67 5.90 12.03
C HIS A 9 7.45 6.82 11.79
N GLY A 10 6.42 6.76 12.64
CA GLY A 10 5.22 7.61 12.54
C GLY A 10 4.18 7.14 11.53
N ASN A 11 4.31 5.93 10.98
CA ASN A 11 3.32 5.34 10.08
C ASN A 11 2.32 4.47 10.83
N SER A 12 1.16 4.26 10.21
CA SER A 12 0.12 3.36 10.72
C SER A 12 -0.40 2.42 9.64
N ALA A 13 -0.79 1.22 10.05
CA ALA A 13 -1.38 0.21 9.17
C ALA A 13 -2.53 -0.52 9.89
N PRO A 14 -3.55 -0.99 9.16
CA PRO A 14 -4.66 -1.71 9.78
C PRO A 14 -4.20 -3.02 10.43
N TYR A 15 -4.62 -3.26 11.68
CA TYR A 15 -4.28 -4.48 12.41
C TYR A 15 -4.66 -5.75 11.65
N ASP A 16 -5.87 -5.80 11.09
CA ASP A 16 -6.36 -6.99 10.39
C ASP A 16 -5.55 -7.29 9.12
N VAL A 17 -4.97 -6.26 8.47
CA VAL A 17 -4.07 -6.46 7.33
C VAL A 17 -2.75 -7.08 7.80
N LEU A 18 -2.15 -6.52 8.86
CA LEU A 18 -0.88 -7.01 9.39
C LEU A 18 -1.00 -8.44 9.95
N LYS A 19 -2.09 -8.74 10.66
CA LYS A 19 -2.34 -10.06 11.24
C LYS A 19 -2.45 -11.16 10.18
N ASN A 20 -2.94 -10.81 8.99
CA ASN A 20 -3.13 -11.76 7.90
C ASN A 20 -1.90 -11.88 6.97
N LEU A 21 -0.79 -11.18 7.28
CA LEU A 21 0.45 -11.37 6.54
C LEU A 21 0.97 -12.80 6.73
N HIS A 22 1.44 -13.41 5.65
CA HIS A 22 2.10 -14.72 5.74
C HIS A 22 3.33 -14.65 6.64
N TYR A 23 3.61 -15.76 7.34
CA TYR A 23 4.77 -15.89 8.25
C TYR A 23 6.10 -15.49 7.59
N SER A 24 6.23 -15.72 6.28
CA SER A 24 7.38 -15.30 5.49
C SER A 24 6.95 -14.55 4.24
N GLN A 25 7.49 -13.34 4.09
CA GLN A 25 7.52 -12.59 2.84
C GLN A 25 8.97 -12.36 2.40
N ALA A 26 9.78 -13.42 2.49
CA ALA A 26 11.20 -13.37 2.13
C ALA A 26 11.44 -13.11 0.65
N GLY A 27 12.27 -12.12 0.35
CA GLY A 27 12.86 -11.83 -0.96
C GLY A 27 14.08 -10.92 -0.82
N ALA A 28 14.89 -10.76 -1.87
CA ALA A 28 16.05 -9.86 -1.85
C ALA A 28 15.57 -8.39 -1.88
N GLY A 29 15.55 -7.73 -0.71
CA GLY A 29 15.18 -6.30 -0.59
C GLY A 29 14.16 -5.95 0.50
N ARG A 30 14.22 -6.58 1.68
CA ARG A 30 13.18 -6.37 2.71
C ARG A 30 13.24 -4.98 3.35
N HIS A 31 12.09 -4.29 3.35
CA HIS A 31 11.75 -3.26 4.33
C HIS A 31 11.62 -3.95 5.70
N LYS A 32 12.38 -3.49 6.70
CA LYS A 32 12.36 -4.09 8.06
C LYS A 32 11.03 -3.82 8.80
N CYS A 33 10.27 -2.80 8.40
CA CYS A 33 9.02 -2.40 9.03
C CYS A 33 7.82 -2.70 8.14
N THR A 34 6.98 -3.66 8.53
CA THR A 34 5.76 -4.06 7.80
C THR A 34 4.75 -2.92 7.68
N ILE A 35 4.71 -2.01 8.66
CA ILE A 35 3.83 -0.84 8.66
C ILE A 35 4.27 0.17 7.59
N CYS A 36 5.58 0.45 7.48
CA CYS A 36 6.11 1.31 6.42
C CYS A 36 5.88 0.69 5.04
N ALA A 37 6.13 -0.62 4.90
CA ALA A 37 5.89 -1.34 3.64
C ALA A 37 4.40 -1.27 3.21
N TYR A 38 3.46 -1.45 4.15
CA TYR A 38 2.03 -1.26 3.87
C TYR A 38 1.72 0.16 3.38
N LYS A 39 2.25 1.18 4.07
CA LYS A 39 2.02 2.59 3.72
C LYS A 39 2.51 2.91 2.32
N GLU A 40 3.73 2.50 1.99
CA GLU A 40 4.34 2.71 0.67
C GLU A 40 3.54 1.98 -0.42
N GLY A 41 3.20 0.72 -0.20
CA GLY A 41 2.39 -0.07 -1.15
C GLY A 41 1.00 0.52 -1.38
N TYR A 42 0.34 1.00 -0.31
CA TYR A 42 -0.96 1.67 -0.41
C TYR A 42 -0.86 2.96 -1.25
N GLN A 43 0.15 3.79 -1.00
CA GLN A 43 0.37 5.02 -1.77
C GLN A 43 0.67 4.72 -3.25
N ALA A 44 1.50 3.72 -3.52
CA ALA A 44 1.81 3.28 -4.89
C ALA A 44 0.55 2.81 -5.63
N GLY A 45 -0.30 2.01 -4.98
CA GLY A 45 -1.56 1.54 -5.56
C GLY A 45 -2.54 2.68 -5.89
N ILE A 46 -2.67 3.67 -5.01
CA ILE A 46 -3.50 4.86 -5.26
C ILE A 46 -2.95 5.66 -6.44
N ALA A 47 -1.65 5.92 -6.48
CA ALA A 47 -1.01 6.66 -7.58
C ALA A 47 -1.22 5.97 -8.93
N GLU A 48 -1.04 4.65 -8.97
CA GLU A 48 -1.26 3.83 -10.16
C GLU A 48 -2.73 3.84 -10.60
N GLY A 49 -3.67 3.73 -9.66
CA GLY A 49 -5.11 3.85 -9.94
C GLY A 49 -5.47 5.19 -10.58
N ILE A 50 -4.94 6.29 -10.04
CA ILE A 50 -5.13 7.64 -10.59
C ILE A 50 -4.54 7.74 -12.00
N ARG A 51 -3.34 7.20 -12.23
CA ARG A 51 -2.69 7.18 -13.55
C ARG A 51 -3.58 6.48 -14.58
N ARG A 52 -4.08 5.27 -14.26
CA ARG A 52 -4.99 4.51 -15.12
C ARG A 52 -6.28 5.26 -15.43
N ALA A 53 -6.88 5.90 -14.42
CA ALA A 53 -8.09 6.68 -14.61
C ALA A 53 -7.87 7.87 -15.54
N LYS A 54 -6.75 8.60 -15.38
CA LYS A 54 -6.38 9.72 -16.27
C LYS A 54 -6.18 9.26 -17.72
N GLU A 55 -5.51 8.13 -17.93
CA GLU A 55 -5.31 7.55 -19.26
C GLU A 55 -6.63 7.11 -19.91
N ALA A 56 -7.53 6.49 -19.14
CA ALA A 56 -8.85 6.11 -19.62
C ALA A 56 -9.68 7.35 -20.03
N LEU A 57 -9.68 8.39 -19.20
CA LEU A 57 -10.35 9.66 -19.52
C LEU A 57 -9.78 10.33 -20.77
N ALA A 58 -8.46 10.33 -20.93
CA ALA A 58 -7.81 10.88 -22.13
C ALA A 58 -8.23 10.12 -23.40
N ARG A 59 -8.31 8.79 -23.34
CA ARG A 59 -8.79 7.97 -24.47
C ARG A 59 -10.25 8.27 -24.82
N LEU A 60 -11.11 8.48 -23.84
CA LEU A 60 -12.53 8.82 -24.07
C LEU A 60 -12.71 10.20 -24.72
N LYS A 61 -11.86 11.18 -24.38
CA LYS A 61 -11.91 12.52 -24.97
C LYS A 61 -11.39 12.59 -26.41
N ASN A 62 -10.58 11.62 -26.82
CA ASN A 62 -10.00 11.53 -28.17
C ASN A 62 -10.85 10.67 -29.13
N LYS A 63 -12.06 10.30 -28.72
CA LYS A 63 -13.05 9.56 -29.51
C LYS A 63 -14.21 10.48 -29.85
#